data_AF-A0A932QKE7-F1
#
_entry.id   AF-A0A932QKE7-F1
#
_cell.length_a   1.000
_cell.length_b   1.000
_cell.length_c   1.000
_cell.angle_alpha   90.00
_cell.angle_beta   90.00
_cell.angle_gamma   90.00
#
_symmetry.space_group_name_H-M   'P 1'
#
loop_
_entity.id
_entity.type
_entity.pdbx_description
1 polymer ?
#
loop_
_entity_poly.entity_id
_entity_poly.type
_entity_poly.pdbx_seq_one_letter_code
_entity_poly.pdbx_strand_id
1 'polypeptide(L)'
;MKPVTSGDVVFDGHHVGQEPRTVKHLIGVQLQASSFFDGLNLKELVDTFASFYGRKVDAMNLLRQVQLEDKSKSMVKALSRR
;
A
#
# COMPACT_ATOMS: atom_id res chain seq x y z
N MET A 1 5.08 -14.07 3.19
CA MET A 1 4.23 -15.25 2.90
C MET A 1 5.12 -16.46 3.03
N LYS A 2 4.79 -17.41 3.91
CA LYS A 2 5.56 -18.66 3.99
C LYS A 2 5.46 -19.34 2.61
N PRO A 3 6.55 -19.85 2.03
CA PRO A 3 6.47 -20.63 0.81
C PRO A 3 5.56 -21.84 1.07
N VAL A 4 4.71 -22.15 0.09
CA VAL A 4 3.81 -23.30 0.17
C VAL A 4 4.68 -24.55 0.18
N THR A 5 4.62 -25.33 1.25
CA THR A 5 5.51 -26.50 1.45
C THR A 5 5.11 -27.67 0.53
N SER A 6 3.84 -27.76 0.13
CA SER A 6 3.31 -28.55 -0.99
C SER A 6 1.81 -28.26 -1.17
N GLY A 7 1.26 -28.52 -2.36
CA GLY A 7 -0.17 -28.35 -2.69
C GLY A 7 -0.46 -27.16 -3.62
N ASP A 8 -1.45 -27.33 -4.50
CA ASP A 8 -1.94 -26.29 -5.41
C ASP A 8 -3.15 -25.57 -4.80
N VAL A 9 -3.08 -24.24 -4.75
CA VAL A 9 -4.19 -23.39 -4.32
C VAL A 9 -4.61 -22.55 -5.51
N VAL A 10 -5.89 -22.65 -5.87
CA VAL A 10 -6.52 -21.84 -6.93
C VAL A 10 -7.44 -20.82 -6.26
N PHE A 11 -7.21 -19.54 -6.54
CA PHE A 11 -8.05 -18.44 -6.05
C PHE A 11 -8.61 -17.67 -7.25
N ASP A 12 -9.93 -17.65 -7.38
CA ASP A 12 -10.65 -16.99 -8.48
C ASP A 12 -10.13 -17.39 -9.89
N GLY A 13 -9.82 -18.67 -10.07
CA GLY A 13 -9.27 -19.21 -11.33
C GLY A 13 -7.75 -19.07 -11.50
N HIS A 14 -7.05 -18.38 -10.59
CA HIS A 14 -5.60 -18.17 -10.66
C HIS A 14 -4.83 -19.06 -9.66
N HIS A 15 -3.76 -19.71 -10.12
CA HIS A 15 -2.89 -20.49 -9.23
C HIS A 15 -2.07 -19.54 -8.34
N VAL A 16 -2.27 -19.60 -7.02
CA VAL A 16 -1.60 -18.72 -6.04
C VAL A 16 -0.07 -18.87 -6.06
N GLY A 17 0.44 -20.05 -6.40
CA GLY A 17 1.88 -20.33 -6.52
C GLY A 17 2.50 -19.87 -7.84
N GLN A 18 1.76 -19.94 -8.96
CA GLN A 18 2.26 -19.60 -10.30
C GLN A 18 1.98 -18.13 -10.67
N GLU A 19 0.88 -17.58 -10.18
CA GLU A 19 0.41 -16.21 -10.44
C GLU A 19 0.22 -15.40 -9.14
N PRO A 20 1.24 -15.32 -8.27
CA PRO A 20 1.09 -14.68 -6.96
C PRO A 20 0.83 -13.17 -7.07
N ARG A 21 1.16 -12.52 -8.20
CA ARG A 21 0.91 -11.08 -8.39
C ARG A 21 -0.57 -10.80 -8.67
N THR A 22 -1.19 -11.58 -9.56
CA THR A 22 -2.60 -11.47 -9.93
C THR A 22 -3.49 -11.73 -8.73
N VAL A 23 -3.20 -12.81 -7.99
CA VAL A 23 -3.93 -13.14 -6.77
C VAL A 23 -3.79 -12.03 -5.72
N LYS A 24 -2.59 -11.46 -5.52
CA LYS A 24 -2.37 -10.34 -4.58
C LYS A 24 -3.14 -9.07 -4.96
N HIS A 25 -3.38 -8.85 -6.25
CA HIS A 25 -4.20 -7.75 -6.73
C HIS A 25 -5.69 -7.99 -6.44
N LEU A 26 -6.17 -9.23 -6.65
CA LEU A 26 -7.57 -9.62 -6.43
C LEU A 26 -7.97 -9.65 -4.95
N ILE A 27 -7.13 -10.18 -4.06
CA ILE A 27 -7.46 -10.31 -2.63
C ILE A 27 -7.29 -9.02 -1.83
N GLY A 28 -6.69 -7.98 -2.42
CA GLY A 28 -6.30 -6.78 -1.70
C GLY A 28 -5.31 -7.11 -0.58
N VAL A 29 -4.01 -7.19 -0.91
CA VAL A 29 -2.99 -7.35 0.14
C VAL A 29 -3.02 -6.13 1.05
N GLN A 30 -3.56 -6.32 2.25
CA GLN A 30 -3.35 -5.39 3.34
C GLN A 30 -1.89 -5.53 3.77
N LEU A 31 -1.03 -4.67 3.22
CA LEU A 31 0.35 -4.52 3.68
C LEU A 31 0.26 -4.33 5.20
N GLN A 32 1.01 -5.13 5.97
CA GLN A 32 1.34 -4.73 7.34
C GLN A 32 2.22 -3.49 7.24
N ALA A 33 1.53 -2.37 7.05
CA ALA A 33 1.95 -1.02 6.75
C ALA A 33 2.87 -0.43 7.84
N SER A 34 2.82 -1.01 9.04
CA SER A 34 3.12 -0.32 10.27
C SER A 34 4.59 0.04 10.46
N SER A 35 5.55 -0.59 9.78
CA SER A 35 6.99 -0.28 9.97
C SER A 35 7.63 0.51 8.83
N PHE A 36 7.10 0.42 7.61
CA PHE A 36 7.70 1.09 6.45
C PHE A 36 7.27 2.56 6.34
N PHE A 37 6.06 2.87 6.79
CA PHE A 37 5.49 4.23 6.72
C PHE A 37 5.86 5.11 7.91
N ASP A 38 6.46 4.54 8.95
CA ASP A 38 6.88 5.28 10.15
C ASP A 38 7.94 6.35 9.85
N GLY A 39 8.74 6.15 8.80
CA GLY A 39 9.79 7.08 8.35
C GLY A 39 9.36 8.05 7.25
N LEU A 40 8.15 7.91 6.71
CA LEU A 40 7.69 8.71 5.57
C LEU A 40 6.80 9.87 6.01
N ASN A 41 6.89 10.97 5.27
CA ASN A 41 5.90 12.04 5.36
C ASN A 41 4.64 11.70 4.53
N LEU A 42 3.55 12.43 4.77
CA LEU A 42 2.28 12.19 4.09
C LEU A 42 2.37 12.25 2.55
N LYS A 43 3.23 13.13 2.01
CA LYS A 43 3.45 13.20 0.57
C LYS A 43 4.13 11.93 0.04
N GLU A 44 5.22 11.50 0.68
CA GLU A 44 5.96 10.29 0.32
C GLU A 44 5.11 9.04 0.44
N LEU A 45 4.23 8.98 1.44
CA LEU A 45 3.26 7.91 1.60
C LEU A 45 2.39 7.78 0.34
N VAL A 46 1.78 8.88 -0.08
CA VAL A 46 0.89 8.91 -1.26
C VAL A 46 1.68 8.57 -2.54
N ASP A 47 2.88 9.13 -2.72
CA ASP A 47 3.75 8.84 -3.87
C ASP A 47 4.20 7.36 -3.91
N THR A 48 4.45 6.76 -2.74
CA THR A 48 4.83 5.35 -2.62
C THR A 48 3.66 4.43 -2.96
N PHE A 49 2.46 4.72 -2.44
CA PHE A 49 1.25 3.99 -2.79
C PHE A 49 0.93 4.10 -4.29
N ALA A 50 1.05 5.30 -4.87
CA ALA A 50 0.90 5.53 -6.30
C ALA A 50 1.78 4.60 -7.14
N SER A 51 3.05 4.50 -6.74
CA SER A 51 4.06 3.67 -7.41
C SER A 51 3.74 2.18 -7.34
N PHE A 52 3.24 1.69 -6.20
CA PHE A 52 2.81 0.30 -6.07
C PHE A 52 1.60 -0.06 -6.94
N TYR A 53 0.69 0.89 -7.16
CA TYR A 53 -0.47 0.71 -8.03
C TYR A 53 -0.20 1.09 -9.50
N GLY A 54 1.03 1.48 -9.85
CA GLY A 54 1.39 1.90 -11.21
C GLY A 54 0.62 3.15 -11.69
N ARG A 55 0.13 3.98 -10.77
CA ARG A 55 -0.63 5.20 -11.07
C ARG A 55 0.24 6.42 -10.80
N LYS A 56 0.16 7.44 -11.66
CA LYS A 56 0.64 8.78 -11.33
C LYS A 56 -0.48 9.53 -10.62
N VAL A 57 -0.26 9.92 -9.38
CA VAL A 57 -1.17 10.82 -8.64
C VAL A 57 -0.43 12.07 -8.18
N ASP A 58 -1.16 13.17 -8.11
CA ASP A 58 -0.68 14.40 -7.48
C ASP A 58 -0.95 14.32 -5.97
N ALA A 59 0.09 13.97 -5.21
CA ALA A 59 0.00 13.84 -3.77
C ALA A 59 -0.46 15.13 -3.08
N MET A 60 -0.06 16.31 -3.57
CA MET A 60 -0.46 17.58 -2.96
C MET A 60 -1.93 17.87 -3.21
N ASN A 61 -2.44 17.57 -4.40
CA ASN A 61 -3.86 17.74 -4.71
C ASN A 61 -4.73 16.78 -3.88
N LEU A 62 -4.31 15.52 -3.73
CA LEU A 62 -4.98 14.56 -2.85
C LEU A 62 -5.00 15.02 -1.39
N LEU A 63 -3.86 15.50 -0.89
CA LEU A 63 -3.76 16.03 0.48
C LEU A 63 -4.65 17.26 0.69
N ARG A 64 -4.80 18.12 -0.32
CA ARG A 64 -5.74 19.26 -0.27
C ARG A 64 -7.19 18.81 -0.17
N GLN A 65 -7.59 17.77 -0.92
CA GLN A 65 -8.97 17.24 -0.87
C GLN A 65 -9.34 16.72 0.52
N VAL A 66 -8.36 16.22 1.28
CA VAL A 66 -8.56 15.73 2.65
C VAL A 66 -8.14 16.75 3.72
N GLN A 67 -7.89 18.01 3.35
CA GLN A 67 -7.48 19.09 4.27
C GLN A 67 -6.21 18.76 5.10
N LEU A 68 -5.27 18.02 4.50
CA LEU A 68 -3.99 17.66 5.10
C LEU A 68 -2.78 18.30 4.38
N GLU A 69 -2.99 19.33 3.54
CA GLU A 69 -1.90 19.98 2.79
C GLU A 69 -0.83 20.57 3.73
N ASP A 70 -1.24 21.18 4.84
CA ASP A 70 -0.35 21.73 5.87
C ASP A 70 0.46 20.66 6.60
N LYS A 71 -0.04 19.42 6.57
CA LYS A 71 0.60 18.25 7.18
C LYS A 71 1.35 17.40 6.18
N SER A 72 1.48 17.84 4.92
CA SER A 72 2.20 17.12 3.86
C SER A 72 3.61 16.67 4.25
N LYS A 73 4.31 17.48 5.08
CA LYS A 73 5.65 17.18 5.61
C LYS A 73 5.64 16.50 6.99
N SER A 74 4.47 16.37 7.62
CA SER A 74 4.34 15.67 8.89
C SER A 74 4.57 14.18 8.68
N MET A 75 5.36 13.58 9.58
CA MET A 75 5.55 12.14 9.60
C MET A 75 4.23 11.45 9.95
N VAL A 76 3.94 10.32 9.31
CA VAL A 76 2.72 9.52 9.56
C VAL A 76 2.60 9.13 11.04
N LYS A 77 3.73 8.84 11.70
CA LYS A 77 3.79 8.54 13.13
C LYS A 77 3.25 9.67 14.03
N ALA A 78 3.38 10.93 13.61
CA ALA A 78 2.88 12.09 14.36
C ALA A 78 1.34 12.23 14.27
N LEU A 79 0.70 11.56 13.31
CA LEU A 79 -0.76 11.57 13.10
C LEU A 79 -1.46 10.38 13.77
N SER A 80 -0.74 9.29 14.08
CA SER A 80 -1.29 8.00 14.55
C SER A 80 -1.77 7.96 16.02
N ARG A 81 -2.07 9.11 16.64
CA ARG A 81 -2.67 9.17 17.99
C ARG A 81 -3.96 9.99 17.96
N ARG A 82 -5.06 9.35 17.58
CA ARG A 82 -6.43 9.56 18.05
C ARG A 82 -7.31 8.42 17.59
#